data_AF-A0A1Q3DJG9-F1
#
_entry.id   AF-A0A1Q3DJG9-F1
#
_cell.length_a   1.000
_cell.length_b   1.000
_cell.length_c   1.000
_cell.angle_alpha   90.00
_cell.angle_beta   90.00
_cell.angle_gamma   90.00
#
_symmetry.space_group_name_H-M   'P 1'
#
loop_
_entity.id
_entity.type
_entity.pdbx_description
1 polymer ?
#
loop_
_entity_poly.entity_id
_entity_poly.type
_entity_poly.pdbx_seq_one_letter_code
_entity_poly.pdbx_strand_id
1 'polypeptide(L)'
;MNEYHIINKLQEMTMVSNSQKIRNNSDKAVANILIAGFTGQIKGWLDNVLTAQQQTEILDAIQVNELKEPILDNNNETIEDAVSTLIYNIANYFVGDPTYLKDRTADQLSNLRCRKLQDFRWYKDTFMTKVLTREDANQPYWKGKFITGLPTLFAEKIKNKYREKHKGVVPYEKLTYGDIVSTITKTGLEICYDIKMSKQIKKDSKTYKKELGDFCTQFGYETFKPPPSKNLQKQKTRKEKLIQKTI
;
A
#
# COMPACT_ATOMS: atom_id res chain seq x y z
N MET A 1 16.72 6.90 -2.49
CA MET A 1 15.63 7.83 -2.14
C MET A 1 14.36 7.30 -2.79
N ASN A 2 13.18 7.43 -2.17
CA ASN A 2 11.91 6.95 -2.75
C ASN A 2 11.24 8.09 -3.54
N GLU A 3 10.41 7.77 -4.52
CA GLU A 3 9.63 8.72 -5.34
C GLU A 3 8.90 9.77 -4.48
N TYR A 4 8.25 9.34 -3.39
CA TYR A 4 7.59 10.23 -2.44
C TYR A 4 8.55 11.27 -1.81
N HIS A 5 9.76 10.84 -1.42
CA HIS A 5 10.75 11.74 -0.82
C HIS A 5 11.27 12.76 -1.84
N ILE A 6 11.43 12.35 -3.11
CA ILE A 6 11.81 13.28 -4.19
C ILE A 6 10.68 14.29 -4.41
N ILE A 7 9.43 13.84 -4.56
CA ILE A 7 8.28 14.73 -4.81
C ILE A 7 8.12 15.75 -3.67
N ASN A 8 8.21 15.33 -2.41
CA ASN A 8 8.16 16.27 -1.28
C ASN A 8 9.30 17.29 -1.35
N LYS A 9 10.51 16.84 -1.68
CA LYS A 9 11.65 17.76 -1.81
C LYS A 9 11.44 18.77 -2.94
N LEU A 10 10.89 18.34 -4.07
CA LEU A 10 10.53 19.24 -5.18
C LEU A 10 9.46 20.25 -4.77
N GLN A 11 8.45 19.84 -4.00
CA GLN A 11 7.45 20.75 -3.44
C GLN A 11 8.07 21.79 -2.50
N GLU A 12 9.00 21.39 -1.63
CA GLU A 12 9.77 22.33 -0.79
C GLU A 12 10.55 23.33 -1.66
N MET A 13 11.21 22.88 -2.75
CA MET A 13 11.92 23.76 -3.68
C MET A 13 10.98 24.77 -4.34
N THR A 14 9.79 24.32 -4.79
CA THR A 14 8.76 25.22 -5.34
C THR A 14 8.29 26.25 -4.31
N MET A 15 8.07 25.84 -3.06
CA MET A 15 7.67 26.76 -1.98
C MET A 15 8.76 27.82 -1.71
N VAL A 16 10.03 27.40 -1.62
CA VAL A 16 11.17 28.31 -1.44
C VAL A 16 11.27 29.25 -2.63
N SER A 17 11.14 28.76 -3.86
CA SER A 17 11.18 29.59 -5.06
C SER A 17 10.11 30.68 -5.05
N ASN A 18 8.85 30.32 -4.80
CA ASN A 18 7.75 31.28 -4.71
C ASN A 18 8.00 32.35 -3.64
N SER A 19 8.58 31.97 -2.50
CA SER A 19 8.90 32.93 -1.43
C SER A 19 10.00 33.92 -1.81
N GLN A 20 10.97 33.50 -2.64
CA GLN A 20 12.07 34.35 -3.08
C GLN A 20 11.68 35.20 -4.29
N LYS A 21 10.77 34.73 -5.15
CA LYS A 21 10.18 35.54 -6.23
C LYS A 21 9.43 36.77 -5.69
N ILE A 22 8.76 36.63 -4.54
CA ILE A 22 8.14 37.77 -3.83
C ILE A 22 9.16 38.83 -3.40
N ARG A 23 10.44 38.46 -3.26
CA ARG A 23 11.53 39.36 -2.87
C ARG A 23 12.29 39.95 -4.06
N ASN A 24 11.78 39.79 -5.30
CA ASN A 24 12.41 40.22 -6.55
C ASN A 24 13.83 39.66 -6.78
N ASN A 25 14.12 38.45 -6.28
CA ASN A 25 15.36 37.76 -6.62
C ASN A 25 15.28 37.17 -8.03
N SER A 26 16.36 37.26 -8.80
CA SER A 26 16.51 36.54 -10.08
C SER A 26 16.31 35.04 -9.89
N ASP A 27 15.67 34.39 -10.85
CA ASP A 27 15.38 32.96 -10.82
C ASP A 27 16.69 32.15 -10.79
N LYS A 28 17.71 32.61 -11.52
CA LYS A 28 19.07 32.05 -11.45
C LYS A 28 19.69 32.14 -10.06
N ALA A 29 19.50 33.25 -9.34
CA ALA A 29 19.98 33.38 -7.96
C ALA A 29 19.26 32.40 -7.02
N VAL A 30 17.95 32.23 -7.18
CA VAL A 30 17.14 31.26 -6.44
C VAL A 30 17.59 29.83 -6.74
N ALA A 31 17.83 29.48 -8.00
CA ALA A 31 18.35 28.17 -8.39
C ALA A 31 19.69 27.85 -7.73
N ASN A 32 20.61 28.82 -7.66
CA ASN A 32 21.89 28.67 -6.97
C ASN A 32 21.73 28.45 -5.45
N ILE A 33 20.79 29.16 -4.81
CA ILE A 33 20.47 28.95 -3.39
C ILE A 33 19.94 27.53 -3.16
N LEU A 34 19.06 27.03 -4.03
CA LEU A 34 18.54 25.67 -3.96
C LEU A 34 19.65 24.64 -4.12
N ILE A 35 20.53 24.83 -5.11
CA ILE A 35 21.70 23.95 -5.38
C ILE A 35 22.64 23.89 -4.17
N ALA A 36 22.91 25.02 -3.52
CA ALA A 36 23.74 25.05 -2.31
C ALA A 36 23.15 24.23 -1.16
N GLY A 37 21.82 24.07 -1.13
CA GLY A 37 21.10 23.23 -0.17
C GLY A 37 21.01 21.75 -0.55
N PHE A 38 21.50 21.33 -1.73
CA PHE A 38 21.43 19.93 -2.15
C PHE A 38 22.37 19.05 -1.34
N THR A 39 21.87 17.89 -0.94
CA THR A 39 22.62 16.87 -0.19
C THR A 39 22.26 15.46 -0.70
N GLY A 40 23.08 14.48 -0.33
CA GLY A 40 22.82 13.06 -0.63
C GLY A 40 22.72 12.77 -2.13
N GLN A 41 21.67 12.06 -2.54
CA GLN A 41 21.51 11.58 -3.93
C GLN A 41 21.34 12.71 -4.95
N ILE A 42 20.64 13.80 -4.59
CA ILE A 42 20.42 14.93 -5.50
C ILE A 42 21.75 15.66 -5.76
N LYS A 43 22.56 15.85 -4.72
CA LYS A 43 23.91 16.43 -4.86
C LYS A 43 24.83 15.50 -5.66
N GLY A 44 24.78 14.21 -5.39
CA GLY A 44 25.53 13.20 -6.15
C GLY A 44 25.16 13.17 -7.64
N TRP A 45 23.88 13.35 -7.98
CA TRP A 45 23.44 13.50 -9.38
C TRP A 45 23.99 14.78 -10.01
N LEU A 46 23.85 15.92 -9.35
CA LEU A 46 24.35 17.19 -9.87
C LEU A 46 25.86 17.14 -10.13
N ASP A 47 26.65 16.63 -9.19
CA ASP A 47 28.11 16.69 -9.25
C ASP A 47 28.74 15.64 -10.16
N ASN A 48 28.13 14.45 -10.25
CA ASN A 48 28.75 13.31 -10.91
C ASN A 48 28.05 12.89 -12.21
N VAL A 49 26.82 13.33 -12.45
CA VAL A 49 26.04 12.92 -13.63
C VAL A 49 25.87 14.08 -14.62
N LEU A 50 25.62 15.30 -14.13
CA LEU A 50 25.51 16.47 -15.01
C LEU A 50 26.88 17.05 -15.36
N THR A 51 27.09 17.32 -16.64
CA THR A 51 28.26 18.07 -17.12
C THR A 51 28.16 19.54 -16.75
N ALA A 52 29.29 20.25 -16.68
CA ALA A 52 29.31 21.69 -16.43
C ALA A 52 28.45 22.46 -17.45
N GLN A 53 28.46 22.04 -18.72
CA GLN A 53 27.62 22.62 -19.76
C GLN A 53 26.13 22.46 -19.45
N GLN A 54 25.68 21.25 -19.10
CA GLN A 54 24.28 21.01 -18.74
C GLN A 54 23.85 21.79 -17.49
N GLN A 55 24.74 21.96 -16.51
CA GLN A 55 24.46 22.78 -15.33
C GLN A 55 24.27 24.25 -15.73
N THR A 56 25.11 24.78 -16.62
CA THR A 56 24.95 26.13 -17.17
C THR A 56 23.66 26.28 -17.96
N GLU A 57 23.34 25.32 -18.83
CA GLU A 57 22.08 25.31 -19.61
C GLU A 57 20.84 25.32 -18.70
N ILE A 58 20.87 24.61 -17.56
CA ILE A 58 19.79 24.65 -16.57
C ILE A 58 19.70 26.02 -15.90
N LEU A 59 20.83 26.64 -15.55
CA LEU A 59 20.87 27.93 -14.85
C LEU A 59 20.54 29.13 -15.74
N ASP A 60 20.78 29.01 -17.05
CA ASP A 60 20.51 30.04 -18.05
C ASP A 60 19.19 29.76 -18.81
N ALA A 61 18.38 28.84 -18.31
CA ALA A 61 17.10 28.49 -18.93
C ALA A 61 16.13 29.67 -18.94
N ILE A 62 15.39 29.80 -20.03
CA ILE A 62 14.38 30.84 -20.26
C ILE A 62 13.04 30.20 -20.63
N GLN A 63 11.96 30.92 -20.39
CA GLN A 63 10.63 30.48 -20.80
C GLN A 63 10.50 30.52 -22.33
N VAL A 64 9.96 29.44 -22.90
CA VAL A 64 9.72 29.31 -24.33
C VAL A 64 8.27 28.92 -24.62
N ASN A 65 7.74 29.36 -25.76
CA ASN A 65 6.40 29.02 -26.22
C ASN A 65 6.35 27.60 -26.85
N GLU A 66 5.18 27.18 -27.33
CA GLU A 66 4.99 25.87 -27.98
C GLU A 66 5.87 25.67 -29.23
N LEU A 67 6.31 26.76 -29.87
CA LEU A 67 7.20 26.76 -31.03
C LEU A 67 8.70 26.86 -30.65
N LYS A 68 9.01 26.79 -29.34
CA LYS A 68 10.35 26.95 -28.75
C LYS A 68 10.96 28.35 -28.90
N GLU A 69 10.13 29.36 -29.11
CA GLU A 69 10.58 30.75 -29.17
C GLU A 69 10.55 31.38 -27.77
N PRO A 70 11.49 32.27 -27.43
CA PRO A 70 11.52 32.93 -26.13
C PRO A 70 10.25 33.72 -25.83
N ILE A 71 9.72 33.55 -24.61
CA ILE A 71 8.64 34.39 -24.08
C ILE A 71 9.27 35.64 -23.49
N LEU A 72 8.78 36.79 -23.93
CA LEU A 72 9.22 38.10 -23.47
C LEU A 72 8.27 38.67 -22.42
N ASP A 73 8.82 39.39 -21.46
CA ASP A 73 8.06 40.13 -20.46
C ASP A 73 7.56 41.49 -20.99
N ASN A 74 6.94 42.29 -20.11
CA ASN A 74 6.44 43.63 -20.46
C ASN A 74 7.53 44.61 -20.91
N ASN A 75 8.81 44.32 -20.62
CA ASN A 75 9.97 45.11 -21.00
C ASN A 75 10.67 44.57 -22.25
N ASN A 76 10.10 43.54 -22.88
CA ASN A 76 10.65 42.87 -24.06
C ASN A 76 11.95 42.08 -23.76
N GLU A 77 12.14 41.67 -22.50
CA GLU A 77 13.25 40.84 -22.03
C GLU A 77 12.82 39.38 -21.86
N THR A 78 13.75 38.44 -22.03
CA THR A 78 13.45 37.00 -21.85
C THR A 78 13.22 36.68 -20.37
N ILE A 79 12.17 35.91 -20.08
CA ILE A 79 11.85 35.51 -18.71
C ILE A 79 12.74 34.33 -18.29
N GLU A 80 13.46 34.47 -17.18
CA GLU A 80 14.26 33.38 -16.59
C GLU A 80 13.37 32.22 -16.10
N ASP A 81 13.81 30.98 -16.34
CA ASP A 81 13.10 29.75 -15.94
C ASP A 81 14.05 28.67 -15.37
N ALA A 82 15.17 29.11 -14.79
CA ALA A 82 16.20 28.27 -14.21
C ALA A 82 15.66 27.32 -13.12
N VAL A 83 14.77 27.80 -12.24
CA VAL A 83 14.22 27.01 -11.13
C VAL A 83 13.24 25.97 -11.64
N SER A 84 12.33 26.32 -12.55
CA SER A 84 11.39 25.35 -13.12
C SER A 84 12.13 24.28 -13.90
N THR A 85 13.14 24.68 -14.68
CA THR A 85 14.01 23.77 -15.44
C THR A 85 14.80 22.86 -14.50
N LEU A 86 15.35 23.37 -13.39
CA LEU A 86 16.04 22.57 -12.37
C LEU A 86 15.10 21.54 -11.73
N ILE A 87 13.91 21.96 -11.30
CA ILE A 87 12.89 21.09 -10.70
C ILE A 87 12.46 19.99 -11.68
N TYR A 88 12.22 20.35 -12.95
CA TYR A 88 11.86 19.41 -14.00
C TYR A 88 12.95 18.38 -14.24
N ASN A 89 14.21 18.80 -14.34
CA ASN A 89 15.33 17.88 -14.57
C ASN A 89 15.52 16.89 -13.40
N ILE A 90 15.41 17.35 -12.15
CA ILE A 90 15.46 16.48 -10.98
C ILE A 90 14.29 15.49 -11.02
N ALA A 91 13.07 15.96 -11.29
CA ALA A 91 11.90 15.09 -11.40
C ALA A 91 12.08 14.03 -12.50
N ASN A 92 12.52 14.45 -13.69
CA ASN A 92 12.71 13.59 -14.84
C ASN A 92 13.78 12.51 -14.57
N TYR A 93 14.89 12.86 -13.91
CA TYR A 93 15.95 11.89 -13.61
C TYR A 93 15.56 10.87 -12.55
N PHE A 94 14.99 11.32 -11.42
CA PHE A 94 14.73 10.46 -10.26
C PHE A 94 13.38 9.75 -10.31
N VAL A 95 12.41 10.34 -11.00
CA VAL A 95 11.03 9.88 -11.05
C VAL A 95 10.65 9.44 -12.46
N GLY A 96 11.23 10.05 -13.49
CA GLY A 96 10.78 9.92 -14.89
C GLY A 96 9.90 11.10 -15.30
N ASP A 97 9.44 11.09 -16.54
CA ASP A 97 8.75 12.23 -17.16
C ASP A 97 7.58 12.76 -16.28
N PRO A 98 7.70 13.99 -15.74
CA PRO A 98 6.70 14.63 -14.89
C PRO A 98 5.31 14.68 -15.49
N THR A 99 5.20 14.75 -16.82
CA THR A 99 3.93 14.88 -17.53
C THR A 99 3.07 13.62 -17.39
N TYR A 100 3.69 12.44 -17.31
CA TYR A 100 3.00 11.14 -17.17
C TYR A 100 2.93 10.63 -15.73
N LEU A 101 3.45 11.35 -14.74
CA LEU A 101 3.47 10.89 -13.35
C LEU A 101 2.08 10.70 -12.76
N LYS A 102 1.12 11.56 -13.14
CA LYS A 102 -0.27 11.45 -12.67
C LYS A 102 -0.91 10.13 -13.13
N ASP A 103 -0.66 9.74 -14.38
CA ASP A 103 -1.20 8.50 -14.98
C ASP A 103 -0.51 7.26 -14.42
N ARG A 104 0.83 7.27 -14.36
CA ARG A 104 1.60 6.16 -13.79
C ARG A 104 1.24 5.90 -12.32
N THR A 105 1.04 6.96 -11.54
CA THR A 105 0.64 6.84 -10.14
C THR A 105 -0.78 6.28 -10.02
N ALA A 106 -1.70 6.66 -10.92
CA ALA A 106 -3.05 6.11 -10.97
C ALA A 106 -3.03 4.60 -11.24
N ASP A 107 -2.23 4.16 -12.20
CA ASP A 107 -2.09 2.75 -12.56
C ASP A 107 -1.45 1.93 -11.45
N GLN A 108 -0.36 2.43 -10.86
CA GLN A 108 0.27 1.77 -9.71
C GLN A 108 -0.68 1.67 -8.52
N LEU A 109 -1.45 2.71 -8.24
CA LEU A 109 -2.40 2.74 -7.13
C LEU A 109 -3.60 1.81 -7.39
N SER A 110 -4.13 1.80 -8.62
CA SER A 110 -5.29 0.98 -8.99
C SER A 110 -4.98 -0.52 -8.99
N ASN A 111 -3.71 -0.87 -9.19
CA ASN A 111 -3.15 -2.21 -9.16
C ASN A 111 -2.56 -2.61 -7.79
N LEU A 112 -2.49 -1.69 -6.82
CA LEU A 112 -1.96 -1.98 -5.50
C LEU A 112 -2.87 -2.97 -4.76
N ARG A 113 -2.29 -4.06 -4.25
CA ARG A 113 -3.00 -5.13 -3.53
C ARG A 113 -2.24 -5.55 -2.27
N CYS A 114 -2.99 -5.73 -1.19
CA CYS A 114 -2.57 -6.37 0.04
C CYS A 114 -2.75 -7.89 -0.10
N ARG A 115 -1.70 -8.62 -0.44
CA ARG A 115 -1.78 -10.08 -0.65
C ARG A 115 -2.03 -10.85 0.65
N LYS A 116 -1.47 -10.38 1.76
CA LYS A 116 -1.62 -10.99 3.09
C LYS A 116 -1.93 -9.92 4.12
N LEU A 117 -2.79 -10.24 5.10
CA LEU A 117 -3.15 -9.30 6.16
C LEU A 117 -1.96 -8.85 7.02
N GLN A 118 -0.89 -9.66 7.09
CA GLN A 118 0.35 -9.27 7.76
C GLN A 118 1.00 -8.02 7.11
N ASP A 119 0.79 -7.83 5.80
CA ASP A 119 1.35 -6.72 5.03
C ASP A 119 0.43 -5.48 5.05
N PHE A 120 -0.66 -5.52 5.82
CA PHE A 120 -1.67 -4.46 5.83
C PHE A 120 -1.09 -3.09 6.21
N ARG A 121 -0.12 -3.04 7.14
CA ARG A 121 0.54 -1.79 7.52
C ARG A 121 1.25 -1.15 6.32
N TRP A 122 2.09 -1.93 5.63
CA TRP A 122 2.78 -1.49 4.42
C TRP A 122 1.79 -1.09 3.31
N TYR A 123 0.75 -1.89 3.10
CA TYR A 123 -0.29 -1.60 2.11
C TYR A 123 -0.99 -0.27 2.41
N LYS A 124 -1.41 -0.06 3.66
CA LYS A 124 -2.03 1.18 4.12
C LYS A 124 -1.11 2.37 3.84
N ASP A 125 0.13 2.32 4.31
CA ASP A 125 1.07 3.43 4.16
C ASP A 125 1.36 3.73 2.68
N THR A 126 1.56 2.69 1.87
CA THR A 126 1.81 2.81 0.43
C THR A 126 0.59 3.36 -0.33
N PHE A 127 -0.62 2.90 0.01
CA PHE A 127 -1.85 3.40 -0.61
C PHE A 127 -2.07 4.86 -0.22
N MET A 128 -1.91 5.22 1.06
CA MET A 128 -2.13 6.57 1.56
C MET A 128 -1.15 7.58 0.97
N THR A 129 0.14 7.24 0.90
CA THR A 129 1.16 8.10 0.30
C THR A 129 0.91 8.38 -1.17
N LYS A 130 0.31 7.44 -1.91
CA LYS A 130 -0.04 7.63 -3.33
C LYS A 130 -1.39 8.34 -3.50
N VAL A 131 -2.45 7.90 -2.82
CA VAL A 131 -3.80 8.46 -3.03
C VAL A 131 -3.90 9.92 -2.59
N LEU A 132 -3.21 10.31 -1.50
CA LEU A 132 -3.28 11.68 -0.97
C LEU A 132 -2.54 12.72 -1.83
N THR A 133 -1.78 12.29 -2.84
CA THR A 133 -1.18 13.20 -3.83
C THR A 133 -2.14 13.57 -4.97
N ARG A 134 -3.33 12.96 -5.00
CA ARG A 134 -4.32 13.14 -6.07
C ARG A 134 -5.39 14.16 -5.69
N GLU A 135 -5.85 14.90 -6.68
CA GLU A 135 -6.97 15.86 -6.53
C GLU A 135 -8.31 15.14 -6.31
N ASP A 136 -8.49 13.96 -6.89
CA ASP A 136 -9.70 13.14 -6.79
C ASP A 136 -9.66 12.13 -5.62
N ALA A 137 -8.72 12.27 -4.68
CA ALA A 137 -8.46 11.30 -3.61
C ALA A 137 -9.69 10.92 -2.76
N ASN A 138 -10.65 11.84 -2.62
CA ASN A 138 -11.87 11.64 -1.84
C ASN A 138 -13.00 10.93 -2.62
N GLN A 139 -12.82 10.65 -3.91
CA GLN A 139 -13.82 9.96 -4.72
C GLN A 139 -14.16 8.57 -4.16
N PRO A 140 -15.43 8.13 -4.23
CA PRO A 140 -15.86 6.78 -3.83
C PRO A 140 -15.02 5.66 -4.44
N TYR A 141 -14.57 5.86 -5.69
CA TYR A 141 -13.73 4.92 -6.41
C TYR A 141 -12.49 4.50 -5.62
N TRP A 142 -11.74 5.45 -5.05
CA TRP A 142 -10.49 5.16 -4.34
C TRP A 142 -10.73 4.48 -2.99
N LYS A 143 -11.81 4.83 -2.29
CA LYS A 143 -12.24 4.15 -1.06
C LYS A 143 -12.66 2.71 -1.34
N GLY A 144 -13.39 2.49 -2.44
CA GLY A 144 -13.71 1.15 -2.94
C GLY A 144 -12.47 0.36 -3.35
N LYS A 145 -11.52 0.99 -4.05
CA LYS A 145 -10.22 0.38 -4.41
C LYS A 145 -9.41 -0.01 -3.17
N PHE A 146 -9.40 0.82 -2.13
CA PHE A 146 -8.70 0.53 -0.89
C PHE A 146 -9.23 -0.75 -0.21
N ILE A 147 -10.57 -0.92 -0.16
CA ILE A 147 -11.18 -2.13 0.41
C ILE A 147 -10.97 -3.34 -0.49
N THR A 148 -11.18 -3.20 -1.81
CA THR A 148 -11.02 -4.31 -2.76
C THR A 148 -9.56 -4.74 -2.95
N GLY A 149 -8.60 -3.91 -2.53
CA GLY A 149 -7.19 -4.29 -2.50
C GLY A 149 -6.81 -5.23 -1.37
N LEU A 150 -7.68 -5.45 -0.39
CA LEU A 150 -7.48 -6.44 0.68
C LEU A 150 -7.66 -7.88 0.17
N PRO A 151 -7.20 -8.91 0.92
CA PRO A 151 -7.50 -10.29 0.59
C PRO A 151 -9.01 -10.52 0.45
N THR A 152 -9.44 -11.21 -0.61
CA THR A 152 -10.84 -11.25 -1.08
C THR A 152 -11.87 -11.52 0.01
N LEU A 153 -11.67 -12.57 0.82
CA LEU A 153 -12.60 -12.94 1.89
C LEU A 153 -12.67 -11.87 2.99
N PHE A 154 -11.55 -11.25 3.29
CA PHE A 154 -11.48 -10.20 4.28
C PHE A 154 -12.12 -8.91 3.75
N ALA A 155 -11.86 -8.54 2.49
CA ALA A 155 -12.49 -7.42 1.82
C ALA A 155 -14.02 -7.52 1.85
N GLU A 156 -14.57 -8.70 1.55
CA GLU A 156 -16.02 -8.91 1.57
C GLU A 156 -16.58 -8.82 2.99
N LYS A 157 -15.85 -9.33 3.99
CA LYS A 157 -16.25 -9.15 5.40
C LYS A 157 -16.31 -7.68 5.81
N ILE A 158 -15.36 -6.85 5.35
CA ILE A 158 -15.39 -5.40 5.59
C ILE A 158 -16.59 -4.74 4.90
N LYS A 159 -16.86 -5.08 3.64
CA LYS A 159 -18.04 -4.56 2.95
C LYS A 159 -19.32 -4.94 3.68
N ASN A 160 -19.46 -6.19 4.11
CA ASN A 160 -20.65 -6.67 4.83
C ASN A 160 -20.88 -5.90 6.13
N LYS A 161 -19.82 -5.58 6.90
CA LYS A 161 -19.96 -4.73 8.09
C LYS A 161 -20.56 -3.35 7.79
N TYR A 162 -20.27 -2.78 6.63
CA TYR A 162 -20.91 -1.53 6.21
C TYR A 162 -22.34 -1.76 5.72
N ARG A 163 -22.57 -2.79 4.90
CA ARG A 163 -23.91 -3.14 4.40
C ARG A 163 -24.90 -3.37 5.54
N GLU A 164 -24.49 -4.09 6.59
CA GLU A 164 -25.30 -4.35 7.79
C GLU A 164 -25.74 -3.05 8.49
N LYS A 165 -24.85 -2.05 8.54
CA LYS A 165 -25.14 -0.75 9.17
C LYS A 165 -25.90 0.22 8.27
N HIS A 166 -25.83 0.02 6.95
CA HIS A 166 -26.28 1.01 5.96
C HIS A 166 -27.22 0.39 4.92
N LYS A 167 -28.23 -0.36 5.38
CA LYS A 167 -29.34 -0.87 4.56
C LYS A 167 -28.88 -1.60 3.28
N GLY A 168 -27.82 -2.39 3.37
CA GLY A 168 -27.31 -3.21 2.26
C GLY A 168 -26.29 -2.53 1.33
N VAL A 169 -26.00 -1.24 1.51
CA VAL A 169 -25.08 -0.46 0.66
C VAL A 169 -23.84 -0.03 1.45
N VAL A 170 -22.69 0.05 0.79
CA VAL A 170 -21.47 0.62 1.40
C VAL A 170 -21.42 2.11 1.08
N PRO A 171 -21.50 3.02 2.07
CA PRO A 171 -21.62 4.46 1.84
C PRO A 171 -20.26 5.13 1.60
N TYR A 172 -19.59 4.77 0.51
CA TYR A 172 -18.23 5.25 0.19
C TYR A 172 -18.13 6.78 0.16
N GLU A 173 -19.18 7.49 -0.23
CA GLU A 173 -19.25 8.95 -0.27
C GLU A 173 -19.05 9.56 1.12
N LYS A 174 -19.57 8.90 2.16
CA LYS A 174 -19.55 9.40 3.54
C LYS A 174 -18.38 8.90 4.38
N LEU A 175 -17.73 7.81 3.94
CA LEU A 175 -16.61 7.21 4.68
C LEU A 175 -15.33 7.99 4.50
N THR A 176 -14.56 8.16 5.58
CA THR A 176 -13.17 8.60 5.50
C THR A 176 -12.23 7.40 5.39
N TYR A 177 -10.99 7.60 4.94
CA TYR A 177 -9.97 6.55 5.00
C TYR A 177 -9.72 6.09 6.44
N GLY A 178 -9.84 7.00 7.42
CA GLY A 178 -9.74 6.67 8.85
C GLY A 178 -10.82 5.69 9.30
N ASP A 179 -12.08 5.90 8.89
CA ASP A 179 -13.19 5.00 9.21
C ASP A 179 -12.96 3.59 8.65
N ILE A 180 -12.46 3.52 7.42
CA ILE A 180 -12.16 2.26 6.73
C ILE A 180 -11.01 1.53 7.43
N VAL A 181 -9.91 2.22 7.72
CA VAL A 181 -8.75 1.66 8.44
C VAL A 181 -9.14 1.18 9.84
N SER A 182 -9.96 1.96 10.56
CA SER A 182 -10.49 1.60 11.88
C SER A 182 -11.33 0.32 11.81
N THR A 183 -12.24 0.24 10.83
CA THR A 183 -13.10 -0.94 10.62
C THR A 183 -12.27 -2.18 10.25
N ILE A 184 -11.26 -2.03 9.39
CA ILE A 184 -10.32 -3.10 9.04
C ILE A 184 -9.59 -3.59 10.29
N THR A 185 -9.00 -2.68 11.06
CA THR A 185 -8.20 -3.01 12.25
C THR A 185 -9.06 -3.72 13.29
N LYS A 186 -10.23 -3.18 13.61
CA LYS A 186 -11.17 -3.77 14.56
C LYS A 186 -11.61 -5.17 14.12
N THR A 187 -11.96 -5.34 12.84
CA THR A 187 -12.40 -6.64 12.31
C THR A 187 -11.26 -7.67 12.28
N GLY A 188 -10.03 -7.25 12.00
CA GLY A 188 -8.85 -8.10 12.07
C GLY A 188 -8.60 -8.60 13.50
N LEU A 189 -8.69 -7.71 14.49
CA LEU A 189 -8.54 -8.07 15.90
C LEU A 189 -9.63 -9.03 16.37
N GLU A 190 -10.89 -8.78 16.04
CA GLU A 190 -12.01 -9.67 16.36
C GLU A 190 -11.78 -11.09 15.81
N ILE A 191 -11.38 -11.22 14.53
CA ILE A 191 -11.05 -12.53 13.95
C ILE A 191 -9.90 -13.22 14.70
N CYS A 192 -8.86 -12.47 15.07
CA CYS A 192 -7.76 -13.03 15.86
C CYS A 192 -8.23 -13.56 17.21
N TYR A 193 -9.12 -12.83 17.90
CA TYR A 193 -9.73 -13.29 19.15
C TYR A 193 -10.59 -14.54 18.95
N ASP A 194 -11.44 -14.57 17.91
CA ASP A 194 -12.29 -15.73 17.60
C ASP A 194 -11.47 -16.99 17.31
N ILE A 195 -10.37 -16.85 16.56
CA ILE A 195 -9.44 -17.95 16.28
C ILE A 195 -8.78 -18.44 17.57
N LYS A 196 -8.35 -17.52 18.45
CA LYS A 196 -7.75 -17.85 19.74
C LYS A 196 -8.74 -18.62 20.63
N MET A 197 -9.98 -18.14 20.73
CA MET A 197 -11.05 -18.80 21.49
C MET A 197 -11.43 -20.16 20.90
N SER A 198 -11.56 -20.26 19.58
CA SER A 198 -11.85 -21.53 18.90
C SER A 198 -10.77 -22.59 19.13
N LYS A 199 -9.49 -22.19 19.19
CA LYS A 199 -8.38 -23.09 19.54
C LYS A 199 -8.47 -23.56 20.99
N GLN A 200 -8.84 -22.67 21.92
CA GLN A 200 -9.02 -22.99 23.33
C GLN A 200 -10.18 -23.99 23.52
N ILE A 201 -11.34 -23.73 22.93
CA ILE A 201 -12.50 -24.65 22.98
C ILE A 201 -12.14 -26.04 22.45
N LYS A 202 -11.38 -26.12 21.36
CA LYS A 202 -10.91 -27.41 20.81
C LYS A 202 -9.92 -28.13 21.74
N LYS A 203 -9.11 -27.39 22.51
CA LYS A 203 -8.20 -27.96 23.50
C LYS A 203 -9.00 -28.50 24.69
N ASP A 204 -9.93 -27.72 25.22
CA ASP A 204 -10.74 -28.09 26.39
C ASP A 204 -11.67 -29.26 26.06
N SER A 205 -12.23 -29.31 24.86
CA SER A 205 -13.02 -30.46 24.40
C SER A 205 -12.21 -31.76 24.35
N LYS A 206 -10.91 -31.70 24.01
CA LYS A 206 -10.03 -32.88 24.04
C LYS A 206 -9.74 -33.31 25.48
N THR A 207 -9.49 -32.36 26.37
CA THR A 207 -9.29 -32.62 27.80
C THR A 207 -10.53 -33.25 28.42
N TYR A 208 -11.71 -32.66 28.21
CA TYR A 208 -12.98 -33.17 28.71
C TYR A 208 -13.28 -34.60 28.24
N LYS A 209 -13.05 -34.91 26.95
CA LYS A 209 -13.22 -36.28 26.43
C LYS A 209 -12.29 -37.28 27.12
N LYS A 210 -11.07 -36.86 27.46
CA LYS A 210 -10.11 -37.70 28.19
C LYS A 210 -10.60 -37.95 29.62
N GLU A 211 -10.93 -36.88 30.35
CA GLU A 211 -11.41 -36.97 31.73
C GLU A 211 -12.69 -37.81 31.85
N LEU A 212 -13.63 -37.66 30.91
CA LEU A 212 -14.85 -38.48 30.88
C LEU A 212 -14.54 -39.95 30.60
N GLY A 213 -13.58 -40.25 29.71
CA GLY A 213 -13.12 -41.61 29.47
C GLY A 213 -12.47 -42.23 30.72
N ASP A 214 -11.63 -41.46 31.41
CA ASP A 214 -10.99 -41.88 32.65
C ASP A 214 -12.05 -42.13 33.75
N PHE A 215 -13.06 -41.24 33.86
CA PHE A 215 -14.21 -41.41 34.77
C PHE A 215 -15.01 -42.69 34.46
N CYS A 216 -15.37 -42.93 33.20
CA CYS A 216 -16.08 -44.16 32.80
C CYS A 216 -15.30 -45.43 33.16
N THR A 217 -13.97 -45.40 32.99
CA THR A 217 -13.09 -46.53 33.30
C THR A 217 -13.11 -46.87 34.79
N GLN A 218 -13.21 -45.88 35.68
CA GLN A 218 -13.26 -46.09 37.14
C GLN A 218 -14.49 -46.90 37.58
N PHE A 219 -15.60 -46.80 36.84
CA PHE A 219 -16.83 -47.54 37.13
C PHE A 219 -16.99 -48.81 36.28
N GLY A 220 -15.93 -49.25 35.57
CA GLY A 220 -15.94 -50.47 34.78
C GLY A 220 -16.67 -50.37 33.43
N TYR A 221 -17.00 -49.16 32.97
CA TYR A 221 -17.57 -48.97 31.63
C TYR A 221 -16.45 -48.91 30.57
N GLU A 222 -16.65 -49.55 29.41
CA GLU A 222 -15.74 -49.41 28.27
C GLU A 222 -15.68 -47.93 27.82
N THR A 223 -14.46 -47.43 27.60
CA THR A 223 -14.26 -46.08 27.08
C THR A 223 -14.86 -45.92 25.69
N PHE A 224 -15.20 -44.67 25.32
CA PHE A 224 -15.60 -44.30 23.97
C PHE A 224 -14.50 -44.67 22.96
N LYS A 225 -14.50 -45.91 22.47
CA LYS A 225 -13.65 -46.32 21.34
C LYS A 225 -14.21 -45.62 20.10
N PRO A 226 -13.41 -44.81 19.37
CA PRO A 226 -13.83 -44.38 18.06
C PRO A 226 -14.15 -45.64 17.22
N PRO A 227 -15.23 -45.63 16.42
CA PRO A 227 -15.60 -46.79 15.63
C PRO A 227 -14.37 -47.27 14.86
N PRO A 228 -14.07 -48.59 14.88
CA PRO A 228 -12.90 -49.11 14.19
C PRO A 228 -12.97 -48.63 12.75
N SER A 229 -11.93 -47.94 12.28
CA SER A 229 -11.91 -47.44 10.91
C SER A 229 -12.24 -48.62 9.98
N LYS A 230 -13.10 -48.39 8.98
CA LYS A 230 -13.57 -49.44 8.04
C LYS A 230 -12.41 -50.19 7.34
N ASN A 231 -11.17 -49.70 7.45
CA ASN A 231 -9.97 -50.34 6.94
C ASN A 231 -9.46 -51.53 7.78
N LEU A 232 -9.74 -51.59 9.10
CA LEU A 232 -9.34 -52.75 9.92
C LEU A 232 -10.24 -53.97 9.70
N GLN A 233 -11.54 -53.76 9.48
CA GLN A 233 -12.48 -54.87 9.22
C GLN A 233 -12.14 -55.58 7.90
N LYS A 234 -11.79 -54.85 6.83
CA LYS A 234 -11.36 -55.46 5.55
C LYS A 234 -10.09 -56.32 5.67
N GLN A 235 -9.14 -55.97 6.54
CA GLN A 235 -7.95 -56.80 6.75
C GLN A 235 -8.25 -58.08 7.54
N LYS A 236 -9.17 -58.03 8.52
CA LYS A 236 -9.58 -59.21 9.29
C LYS A 236 -10.30 -60.24 8.41
N THR A 237 -11.27 -59.80 7.61
CA THR A 237 -12.01 -60.69 6.68
C THR A 237 -11.11 -61.27 5.58
N ARG A 238 -10.03 -60.57 5.19
CA ARG A 238 -9.08 -61.05 4.18
C ARG A 238 -8.10 -62.08 4.74
N LYS A 239 -7.70 -61.96 6.02
CA LYS A 239 -6.89 -62.99 6.72
C LYS A 239 -7.69 -64.26 7.01
N GLU A 240 -8.94 -64.13 7.45
CA GLU A 240 -9.82 -65.29 7.71
C GLU A 240 -10.09 -66.10 6.42
N LYS A 241 -10.34 -65.42 5.29
CA LYS A 241 -10.49 -66.08 3.97
C LYS A 241 -9.21 -66.71 3.42
N LEU A 242 -8.02 -66.30 3.86
CA LEU A 242 -6.76 -66.95 3.48
C LEU A 242 -6.52 -68.24 4.28
N ILE A 243 -6.90 -68.25 5.55
CA ILE A 243 -6.71 -69.41 6.44
C ILE A 243 -7.66 -70.55 6.06
N GLN A 244 -8.90 -70.24 5.65
CA GLN A 244 -9.86 -71.25 5.16
C GLN A 244 -9.60 -71.81 3.76
N LYS A 245 -8.58 -71.30 3.04
CA LYS A 245 -8.14 -71.85 1.75
C LYS A 245 -6.90 -72.76 1.87
N THR A 246 -6.38 -72.99 3.07
CA THR A 246 -5.14 -73.74 3.32
C THR A 246 -5.36 -75.00 4.18
N ILE A 247 -6.62 -75.44 4.34
CA ILE A 247 -7.00 -76.76 4.88
C ILE A 247 -7.80 -77.46 3.78
#